data_AF-A0A3B1D5Y4-F1
#
_entry.id   AF-A0A3B1D5Y4-F1
#
_cell.length_a   1.000
_cell.length_b   1.000
_cell.length_c   1.000
_cell.angle_alpha   90.00
_cell.angle_beta   90.00
_cell.angle_gamma   90.00
#
_symmetry.space_group_name_H-M   'P 1'
#
loop_
_entity.id
_entity.type
_entity.pdbx_description
1 polymer ?
#
loop_
_entity_poly.entity_id
_entity_poly.type
_entity_poly.pdbx_seq_one_letter_code
_entity_poly.pdbx_strand_id
1 'polypeptide(L)'
;MGKKSNKNKAPKKNLNKLALPLFSLTILVILTGVFFATKQSGNQTPVASATGTLIETRPILSDAFFTGKVAQAYRIAAEIPKVLDSQFCYCYCKQEKKHKTLLTCFTNKHGSKCETCINEVLYAYEMYKKGLTLDEIVIAIDKKFYRPPPHRSL
;
A
#
# COMPACT_ATOMS: atom_id res chain seq x y z
N MET A 1 27.77 -82.52 -28.47
CA MET A 1 28.13 -81.23 -27.85
C MET A 1 27.99 -80.13 -28.91
N GLY A 2 27.17 -79.11 -28.70
CA GLY A 2 27.07 -77.97 -29.63
C GLY A 2 25.69 -77.33 -29.80
N LYS A 3 25.06 -76.85 -28.72
CA LYS A 3 23.87 -75.97 -28.75
C LYS A 3 24.27 -74.60 -29.29
N LYS A 4 23.56 -74.05 -30.29
CA LYS A 4 23.45 -72.58 -30.46
C LYS A 4 22.00 -72.19 -30.73
N SER A 5 21.46 -71.45 -29.77
CA SER A 5 20.09 -70.93 -29.70
C SER A 5 19.93 -69.70 -30.59
N ASN A 6 18.83 -69.66 -31.33
CA ASN A 6 18.39 -68.57 -32.18
C ASN A 6 17.64 -67.52 -31.32
N LYS A 7 18.09 -66.26 -31.33
CA LYS A 7 17.45 -65.15 -30.61
C LYS A 7 16.71 -64.25 -31.60
N ASN A 8 15.38 -64.34 -31.59
CA ASN A 8 14.49 -63.40 -32.28
C ASN A 8 14.58 -62.01 -31.62
N LYS A 9 14.71 -60.95 -32.43
CA LYS A 9 14.66 -59.55 -31.99
C LYS A 9 13.23 -59.01 -32.09
N ALA A 10 12.70 -58.47 -31.00
CA ALA A 10 11.40 -57.78 -30.96
C ALA A 10 11.49 -56.35 -31.55
N PRO A 11 10.38 -55.78 -32.05
CA PRO A 11 10.38 -54.48 -32.73
C PRO A 11 10.37 -53.31 -31.73
N LYS A 12 11.25 -52.32 -31.94
CA LYS A 12 11.29 -51.06 -31.17
C LYS A 12 10.19 -50.11 -31.66
N LYS A 13 9.23 -49.75 -30.80
CA LYS A 13 8.24 -48.69 -31.05
C LYS A 13 8.85 -47.32 -30.71
N ASN A 14 8.80 -46.38 -31.66
CA ASN A 14 9.27 -45.00 -31.50
C ASN A 14 8.24 -44.17 -30.70
N LEU A 15 8.61 -43.72 -29.50
CA LEU A 15 7.74 -43.07 -28.51
C LEU A 15 8.14 -41.60 -28.26
N ASN A 16 8.37 -40.78 -29.29
CA ASN A 16 8.87 -39.40 -29.10
C ASN A 16 8.05 -38.30 -29.81
N LYS A 17 6.78 -38.52 -30.16
CA LYS A 17 5.94 -37.47 -30.80
C LYS A 17 4.84 -36.88 -29.90
N LEU A 18 4.85 -37.17 -28.59
CA LEU A 18 3.77 -36.77 -27.67
C LEU A 18 4.27 -36.14 -26.36
N ALA A 19 5.43 -35.48 -26.37
CA ALA A 19 6.00 -34.86 -25.16
C ALA A 19 6.08 -33.32 -25.21
N LEU A 20 5.75 -32.71 -26.35
CA LEU A 20 5.92 -31.26 -26.58
C LEU A 20 4.72 -30.35 -26.23
N PRO A 21 3.43 -30.76 -26.27
CA PRO A 21 2.35 -29.82 -25.95
C PRO A 21 2.15 -29.63 -24.44
N LEU A 22 2.56 -30.59 -23.61
CA LEU A 22 2.25 -30.58 -22.17
C LEU A 22 3.03 -29.51 -21.39
N PHE A 23 4.32 -29.31 -21.69
CA PHE A 23 5.15 -28.31 -21.02
C PHE A 23 4.76 -26.87 -21.38
N SER A 24 4.35 -26.63 -22.63
CA SER A 24 3.89 -25.31 -23.06
C SER A 24 2.60 -24.90 -22.35
N LEU A 25 1.69 -25.87 -22.16
CA LEU A 25 0.42 -25.65 -21.47
C LEU A 25 0.63 -25.43 -19.97
N THR A 26 1.53 -26.20 -19.33
CA THR A 26 1.82 -26.01 -17.91
C THR A 26 2.49 -24.66 -17.63
N ILE A 27 3.42 -24.22 -18.48
CA ILE A 27 4.05 -22.89 -18.35
C ILE A 27 3.01 -21.77 -18.52
N LEU A 28 2.08 -21.90 -19.47
CA LEU A 28 1.02 -20.91 -19.67
C LEU A 28 0.04 -20.85 -18.48
N VAL A 29 -0.30 -22.01 -17.90
CA VAL A 29 -1.15 -22.08 -16.69
C VAL A 29 -0.45 -21.49 -15.48
N ILE A 30 0.86 -21.71 -15.33
CA ILE A 30 1.65 -21.12 -14.24
C ILE A 30 1.75 -19.60 -14.42
N LEU A 31 2.06 -19.12 -15.64
CA LEU A 31 2.15 -17.69 -15.93
C LEU A 31 0.81 -16.96 -15.72
N THR A 32 -0.30 -17.56 -16.16
CA THR A 32 -1.64 -17.01 -15.93
C THR A 32 -1.98 -17.05 -14.43
N GLY A 33 -1.70 -18.14 -13.73
CA GLY A 33 -1.89 -18.25 -12.28
C GLY A 33 -1.13 -17.19 -11.49
N VAL A 34 0.15 -16.95 -11.81
CA VAL A 34 0.97 -15.90 -11.20
C VAL A 34 0.44 -14.50 -11.55
N PHE A 35 0.00 -14.28 -12.79
CA PHE A 35 -0.59 -13.00 -13.20
C PHE A 35 -1.89 -12.71 -12.44
N PHE A 36 -2.77 -13.69 -12.27
CA PHE A 36 -4.01 -13.51 -11.50
C PHE A 36 -3.74 -13.37 -9.99
N ALA A 37 -2.80 -14.13 -9.43
CA ALA A 37 -2.42 -14.02 -8.01
C ALA A 37 -1.78 -12.65 -7.69
N THR A 38 -1.03 -12.06 -8.63
CA THR A 38 -0.45 -10.72 -8.47
C THR A 38 -1.43 -9.59 -8.80
N LYS A 39 -2.46 -9.83 -9.62
CA LYS A 39 -3.48 -8.83 -10.00
C LYS A 39 -4.68 -8.73 -9.06
N GLN A 40 -4.86 -9.65 -8.12
CA GLN A 40 -5.98 -9.63 -7.16
C GLN A 40 -5.98 -8.43 -6.19
N SER A 41 -4.92 -7.61 -6.16
CA SER A 41 -4.90 -6.31 -5.47
C SER A 41 -5.54 -5.21 -6.33
N GLY A 42 -6.78 -5.42 -6.76
CA GLY A 42 -7.41 -4.54 -7.75
C GLY A 42 -8.93 -4.62 -7.75
N ASN A 43 -9.56 -4.49 -6.57
CA ASN A 43 -10.97 -4.06 -6.40
C ASN A 43 -11.39 -4.05 -4.92
N GLN A 44 -10.48 -3.71 -4.00
CA GLN A 44 -10.91 -3.33 -2.66
C GLN A 44 -11.19 -1.83 -2.70
N THR A 45 -12.48 -1.45 -2.60
CA THR A 45 -12.83 -0.13 -2.09
C THR A 45 -12.01 0.09 -0.82
N PRO A 46 -11.27 1.20 -0.66
CA PRO A 46 -10.43 1.39 0.51
C PRO A 46 -11.25 1.18 1.78
N VAL A 47 -10.98 0.08 2.48
CA VAL A 47 -11.79 -0.41 3.61
C VAL A 47 -11.46 0.36 4.90
N ALA A 48 -11.04 1.62 4.78
CA ALA A 48 -11.08 2.52 5.92
C ALA A 48 -12.56 2.86 6.17
N SER A 49 -13.30 1.87 6.68
CA SER A 49 -14.68 2.04 7.11
C SER A 49 -14.71 3.24 8.03
N ALA A 50 -15.46 4.30 7.65
CA ALA A 50 -15.64 5.48 8.47
C ALA A 50 -16.47 5.20 9.75
N THR A 51 -16.77 3.92 10.04
CA THR A 51 -17.36 3.50 11.31
C THR A 51 -16.31 3.59 12.41
N GLY A 52 -16.28 4.73 13.10
CA GLY A 52 -15.44 4.98 14.26
C GLY A 52 -15.43 6.47 14.57
N THR A 53 -15.57 6.83 15.84
CA THR A 53 -15.51 8.23 16.28
C THR A 53 -14.10 8.76 16.10
N LEU A 54 -13.96 9.94 15.50
CA LEU A 54 -12.68 10.64 15.38
C LEU A 54 -12.25 11.20 16.76
N ILE A 55 -10.95 11.14 17.05
CA ILE A 55 -10.26 11.82 18.15
C ILE A 55 -10.30 13.34 17.93
N GLU A 56 -10.15 13.79 16.69
CA GLU A 56 -10.35 15.19 16.30
C GLU A 56 -11.81 15.43 15.90
N THR A 57 -12.49 16.31 16.63
CA THR A 57 -13.91 16.61 16.43
C THR A 57 -14.14 17.96 15.76
N ARG A 58 -13.10 18.79 15.63
CA ARG A 58 -13.20 20.08 14.93
C ARG A 58 -13.26 19.87 13.43
N PRO A 59 -13.95 20.77 12.69
CA PRO A 59 -13.96 20.71 11.24
C PRO A 59 -12.57 20.98 10.67
N ILE A 60 -12.28 20.33 9.54
CA ILE A 60 -11.11 20.60 8.73
C ILE A 60 -11.29 21.96 8.07
N LEU A 61 -10.22 22.74 7.99
CA LEU A 61 -10.23 24.02 7.32
C LEU A 61 -10.38 23.80 5.80
N SER A 62 -11.29 24.53 5.15
CA SER A 62 -11.56 24.35 3.72
C SER A 62 -10.32 24.54 2.85
N ASP A 63 -10.15 23.70 1.82
CA ASP A 63 -9.08 23.82 0.83
C ASP A 63 -9.17 25.10 -0.01
N ALA A 64 -10.36 25.72 -0.09
CA ALA A 64 -10.60 26.97 -0.81
C ALA A 64 -9.76 28.16 -0.31
N PHE A 65 -9.20 28.08 0.91
CA PHE A 65 -8.29 29.10 1.45
C PHE A 65 -6.86 29.00 0.90
N PHE A 66 -6.55 27.98 0.09
CA PHE A 66 -5.20 27.65 -0.32
C PHE A 66 -5.12 27.38 -1.82
N THR A 67 -3.89 27.21 -2.32
CA THR A 67 -3.62 26.85 -3.72
C THR A 67 -2.60 25.72 -3.79
N GLY A 68 -2.50 25.10 -4.98
CA GLY A 68 -1.50 24.07 -5.29
C GLY A 68 -1.50 22.90 -4.30
N LYS A 69 -0.29 22.45 -3.93
CA LYS A 69 -0.06 21.30 -3.05
C LYS A 69 -0.71 21.45 -1.67
N VAL A 70 -0.84 22.70 -1.17
CA VAL A 70 -1.49 22.97 0.11
C VAL A 70 -2.99 22.71 0.00
N ALA A 71 -3.67 23.28 -1.00
CA ALA A 71 -5.10 23.01 -1.22
C ALA A 71 -5.37 21.51 -1.38
N GLN A 72 -4.52 20.82 -2.15
CA GLN A 72 -4.60 19.37 -2.30
C GLN A 72 -4.53 18.63 -0.96
N ALA A 73 -3.61 19.00 -0.07
CA ALA A 73 -3.48 18.35 1.23
C ALA A 73 -4.71 18.58 2.13
N TYR A 74 -5.30 19.79 2.16
CA TYR A 74 -6.54 20.03 2.92
C TYR A 74 -7.73 19.27 2.34
N ARG A 75 -7.82 19.16 1.01
CA ARG A 75 -8.86 18.36 0.34
C ARG A 75 -8.75 16.89 0.70
N ILE A 76 -7.54 16.33 0.62
CA ILE A 76 -7.27 14.94 1.01
C ILE A 76 -7.58 14.73 2.48
N ALA A 77 -7.24 15.69 3.36
CA ALA A 77 -7.56 15.57 4.77
C ALA A 77 -9.07 15.42 5.01
N ALA A 78 -9.89 16.13 4.23
CA ALA A 78 -11.34 15.99 4.25
C ALA A 78 -11.84 14.68 3.62
N GLU A 79 -11.11 14.11 2.66
CA GLU A 79 -11.46 12.85 1.98
C GLU A 79 -11.18 11.61 2.84
N ILE A 80 -10.05 11.59 3.56
CA ILE A 80 -9.60 10.44 4.36
C ILE A 80 -9.38 10.76 5.85
N PRO A 81 -10.33 11.41 6.54
CA PRO A 81 -10.11 11.93 7.89
C PRO A 81 -9.75 10.83 8.88
N LYS A 82 -10.40 9.66 8.83
CA LYS A 82 -10.09 8.54 9.73
C LYS A 82 -8.66 8.03 9.58
N VAL A 83 -8.13 8.01 8.35
CA VAL A 83 -6.75 7.61 8.10
C VAL A 83 -5.81 8.61 8.76
N LEU A 84 -6.03 9.91 8.55
CA LEU A 84 -5.20 10.97 9.14
C LEU A 84 -5.33 11.10 10.66
N ASP A 85 -6.47 10.70 11.22
CA ASP A 85 -6.71 10.74 12.66
C ASP A 85 -6.14 9.51 13.39
N SER A 86 -5.75 8.47 12.66
CA SER A 86 -5.11 7.27 13.22
C SER A 86 -3.58 7.34 13.24
N GLN A 87 -3.00 8.41 12.70
CA GLN A 87 -1.56 8.55 12.53
C GLN A 87 -0.99 9.69 13.37
N PHE A 88 0.20 9.45 13.93
CA PHE A 88 1.02 10.49 14.54
C PHE A 88 1.48 11.49 13.48
N CYS A 89 1.74 12.73 13.88
CA CYS A 89 2.33 13.73 13.00
C CYS A 89 3.80 13.95 13.31
N TYR A 90 4.65 13.58 12.37
CA TYR A 90 6.11 13.61 12.48
C TYR A 90 6.74 15.01 12.34
N CYS A 91 5.92 16.07 12.34
CA CYS A 91 6.40 17.43 12.59
C CYS A 91 6.65 17.72 14.10
N TYR A 92 6.21 16.84 15.01
CA TYR A 92 6.37 16.94 16.46
C TYR A 92 5.69 18.16 17.12
N CYS A 93 4.69 18.76 16.48
CA CYS A 93 3.99 19.93 17.04
C CYS A 93 2.99 19.59 18.17
N LYS A 94 2.84 18.32 18.55
CA LYS A 94 1.86 17.84 19.54
C LYS A 94 1.89 18.65 20.83
N GLN A 95 3.06 18.87 21.41
CA GLN A 95 3.19 19.60 22.68
C GLN A 95 3.00 21.11 22.50
N GLU A 96 3.69 21.71 21.52
CA GLU A 96 3.72 23.16 21.33
C GLU A 96 2.39 23.73 20.82
N LYS A 97 1.65 22.96 20.03
CA LYS A 97 0.40 23.38 19.39
C LYS A 97 -0.82 22.65 19.93
N LYS A 98 -0.63 21.74 20.90
CA LYS A 98 -1.69 20.88 21.46
C LYS A 98 -2.41 20.06 20.38
N HIS A 99 -1.69 19.65 19.34
CA HIS A 99 -2.21 18.81 18.27
C HIS A 99 -2.24 17.34 18.69
N LYS A 100 -3.26 16.57 18.28
CA LYS A 100 -3.45 15.18 18.74
C LYS A 100 -2.91 14.18 17.74
N THR A 101 -3.29 14.37 16.48
CA THR A 101 -3.08 13.47 15.33
C THR A 101 -2.65 14.31 14.13
N LEU A 102 -2.28 13.69 13.01
CA LEU A 102 -2.03 14.42 11.76
C LEU A 102 -3.27 15.20 11.30
N LEU A 103 -4.47 14.63 11.46
CA LEU A 103 -5.72 15.31 11.13
C LEU A 103 -5.86 16.66 11.85
N THR A 104 -5.47 16.72 13.13
CA THR A 104 -5.52 17.97 13.90
C THR A 104 -4.78 19.13 13.22
N CYS A 105 -3.67 18.86 12.53
CA CYS A 105 -2.90 19.90 11.82
C CYS A 105 -3.70 20.62 10.72
N PHE A 106 -4.74 19.98 10.19
CA PHE A 106 -5.58 20.49 9.11
C PHE A 106 -6.88 21.15 9.60
N THR A 107 -7.10 21.22 10.91
CA THR A 107 -8.22 22.00 11.51
C THR A 107 -7.94 23.50 11.58
N ASN A 108 -6.70 23.91 11.29
CA ASN A 108 -6.27 25.30 11.28
C ASN A 108 -5.20 25.54 10.20
N LYS A 109 -4.62 26.74 10.15
CA LYS A 109 -3.58 27.11 9.16
C LYS A 109 -2.20 26.50 9.43
N HIS A 110 -2.00 25.68 10.46
CA HIS A 110 -0.70 25.04 10.69
C HIS A 110 -0.33 24.15 9.51
N GLY A 111 -1.21 23.25 9.07
CA GLY A 111 -0.97 22.34 7.95
C GLY A 111 -0.40 23.05 6.71
N SER A 112 -0.92 24.24 6.38
CA SER A 112 -0.45 25.06 5.26
C SER A 112 1.00 25.55 5.33
N LYS A 113 1.60 25.57 6.53
CA LYS A 113 2.94 26.09 6.81
C LYS A 113 3.95 25.00 7.18
N CYS A 114 3.55 23.73 7.14
CA CYS A 114 4.40 22.62 7.54
C CYS A 114 4.54 21.62 6.40
N GLU A 115 5.72 21.59 5.81
CA GLU A 115 6.03 20.69 4.70
C GLU A 115 5.91 19.22 5.12
N THR A 116 6.33 18.87 6.34
CA THR A 116 6.19 17.52 6.88
C THR A 116 4.72 17.09 6.94
N CYS A 117 3.82 17.92 7.49
CA CYS A 117 2.39 17.62 7.51
C CYS A 117 1.82 17.40 6.10
N ILE A 118 2.18 18.28 5.14
CA ILE A 118 1.72 18.19 3.75
C ILE A 118 2.21 16.87 3.12
N ASN A 119 3.48 16.53 3.31
CA ASN A 119 4.07 15.32 2.73
C ASN A 119 3.50 14.04 3.36
N GLU A 120 3.25 14.03 4.68
CA GLU A 120 2.60 12.92 5.38
C GLU A 120 1.20 12.65 4.79
N VAL A 121 0.39 13.69 4.60
CA VAL A 121 -0.96 13.55 4.03
C VAL A 121 -0.95 13.02 2.60
N LEU A 122 -0.08 13.55 1.75
CA LEU A 122 0.02 13.11 0.36
C LEU A 122 0.46 11.65 0.29
N TYR A 123 1.43 11.26 1.11
CA TYR A 123 1.89 9.87 1.14
C TYR A 123 0.84 8.91 1.74
N ALA A 124 0.13 9.31 2.79
CA ALA A 124 -0.98 8.54 3.34
C ALA A 124 -2.06 8.30 2.28
N TYR A 125 -2.35 9.33 1.47
CA TYR A 125 -3.29 9.20 0.36
C TYR A 125 -2.81 8.26 -0.72
N GLU A 126 -1.52 8.29 -1.09
CA GLU A 126 -0.95 7.31 -2.03
C GLU A 126 -1.13 5.86 -1.53
N MET A 127 -0.91 5.61 -0.23
CA MET A 127 -1.11 4.27 0.34
C MET A 127 -2.59 3.89 0.39
N TYR A 128 -3.46 4.83 0.75
CA TYR A 128 -4.90 4.65 0.72
C TYR A 128 -5.42 4.29 -0.70
N LYS A 129 -4.93 4.99 -1.74
CA LYS A 129 -5.30 4.72 -3.14
C LYS A 129 -4.75 3.39 -3.66
N LYS A 130 -3.68 2.86 -3.07
CA LYS A 130 -3.18 1.51 -3.32
C LYS A 130 -4.00 0.41 -2.63
N GLY A 131 -5.00 0.77 -1.82
CA GLY A 131 -5.88 -0.17 -1.14
C GLY A 131 -5.27 -0.77 0.14
N LEU A 132 -4.21 -0.16 0.70
CA LEU A 132 -3.65 -0.61 1.97
C LEU A 132 -4.68 -0.45 3.09
N THR A 133 -4.63 -1.36 4.06
CA THR A 133 -5.39 -1.27 5.30
C THR A 133 -4.91 -0.12 6.18
N LEU A 134 -5.73 0.31 7.15
CA LEU A 134 -5.37 1.39 8.05
C LEU A 134 -4.04 1.15 8.78
N ASP A 135 -3.84 -0.07 9.30
CA ASP A 135 -2.63 -0.45 10.03
C ASP A 135 -1.40 -0.45 9.12
N GLU A 136 -1.53 -0.94 7.90
CA GLU A 136 -0.45 -0.90 6.90
C GLU A 136 -0.08 0.54 6.52
N ILE A 137 -1.05 1.44 6.41
CA ILE A 137 -0.79 2.86 6.16
C ILE A 137 -0.04 3.49 7.33
N VAL A 138 -0.45 3.24 8.57
CA VAL A 138 0.24 3.74 9.77
C VAL A 138 1.69 3.24 9.81
N ILE A 139 1.91 1.94 9.60
CA ILE A 139 3.26 1.36 9.53
C ILE A 139 4.10 2.01 8.42
N ALA A 140 3.51 2.22 7.24
CA ALA A 140 4.21 2.85 6.12
C ALA A 140 4.58 4.31 6.40
N ILE A 141 3.70 5.05 7.08
CA ILE A 141 3.93 6.44 7.52
C ILE A 141 5.06 6.47 8.56
N ASP A 142 4.96 5.64 9.60
CA ASP A 142 5.96 5.56 10.66
C ASP A 142 7.34 5.25 10.09
N LYS A 143 7.43 4.25 9.21
CA LYS A 143 8.70 3.88 8.56
C LYS A 143 9.30 5.03 7.72
N LYS A 144 8.47 5.84 7.06
CA LYS A 144 8.93 6.89 6.14
C LYS A 144 9.27 8.20 6.85
N PHE A 145 8.50 8.57 7.86
CA PHE A 145 8.56 9.90 8.47
C PHE A 145 9.15 9.92 9.87
N TYR A 146 9.30 8.75 10.52
CA TYR A 146 10.00 8.68 11.79
C TYR A 146 11.42 9.24 11.68
N ARG A 147 11.73 10.15 12.60
CA ARG A 147 13.05 10.72 12.81
C ARG A 147 13.20 10.99 14.31
N PRO A 148 14.39 10.92 14.90
CA PRO A 148 14.56 11.34 16.28
C PRO A 148 14.00 12.76 16.48
N PRO A 149 13.20 13.01 17.54
CA PRO A 149 12.73 14.35 17.84
C PRO A 149 13.93 15.30 17.92
N PRO A 150 13.83 16.53 17.39
CA PRO A 150 14.94 17.47 17.53
C PRO A 150 15.26 17.62 19.01
N HIS A 151 16.55 17.47 19.36
CA HIS A 151 17.02 17.73 20.72
C HIS A 151 16.66 19.18 21.03
N ARG A 152 15.66 19.34 21.91
CA ARG A 152 15.33 20.65 22.44
C ARG A 152 16.48 21.01 23.37
N SER A 153 17.43 21.81 22.87
CA SER A 153 18.33 22.57 23.72
C SER A 153 17.45 23.39 24.65
N LEU A 154 17.40 22.98 25.91
CA LEU A 154 16.75 23.70 27.00
C LEU A 154 17.45 25.03 27.23
#